data_AF-A0A7J8JM89-F1
#
_entry.id   AF-A0A7J8JM89-F1
#
_cell.length_a   1.000
_cell.length_b   1.000
_cell.length_c   1.000
_cell.angle_alpha   90.00
_cell.angle_beta   90.00
_cell.angle_gamma   90.00
#
_symmetry.space_group_name_H-M   'P 1'
#
loop_
_entity.id
_entity.type
_entity.pdbx_description
1 polymer ?
#
loop_
_entity_poly.entity_id
_entity_poly.type
_entity_poly.pdbx_seq_one_letter_code
_entity_poly.pdbx_strand_id
1 'polypeptide(L)'
;MGSAFRGLNVDQLSMLGEKLLGPNAGPDGLIPWTRFCKENINDKNFPFWLWIESILELIKKHLLSLWNDGCIVGFISKERERALLKDQQPGTFLLRFSESCREGAITFTWVERSQNGGEPYFHAVEPYTKKELSAVTFPDIIRNYKVMAAENIPENPLKYLYPNIDKDHAFGKYYSRPKEAPEPMELDGPKGTGYIKTELISVSEVHPSLLQTTDNLLPMSPEEFDEVSRIVGTVEFDSMMNV
;
A
#
# COMPACT_ATOMS: atom_id res chain seq x y z
N MET A 1 34.50 -2.76 6.66
CA MET A 1 33.58 -1.84 7.36
C MET A 1 32.27 -2.57 7.59
N GLY A 2 31.96 -2.89 8.86
CA GLY A 2 30.74 -3.63 9.20
C GLY A 2 29.52 -2.72 9.05
N SER A 3 28.62 -3.05 8.13
CA SER A 3 27.28 -2.47 8.11
C SER A 3 26.58 -2.91 9.40
N ALA A 4 26.26 -1.97 10.28
CA ALA A 4 25.42 -2.25 11.43
C ALA A 4 24.05 -2.68 10.92
N PHE A 5 23.71 -3.96 11.10
CA PHE A 5 22.36 -4.46 10.82
C PHE A 5 21.39 -3.79 11.80
N ARG A 6 20.40 -3.06 11.28
CA ARG A 6 19.34 -2.48 12.10
C ARG A 6 18.52 -3.60 12.74
N GLY A 7 18.47 -3.63 14.07
CA GLY A 7 17.59 -4.53 14.84
C GLY A 7 16.16 -4.02 14.95
N LEU A 8 15.35 -4.63 15.82
CA LEU A 8 14.00 -4.16 16.11
C LEU A 8 14.01 -3.11 17.23
N ASN A 9 13.16 -2.10 17.11
CA ASN A 9 12.91 -1.13 18.16
C ASN A 9 11.77 -1.57 19.09
N VAL A 10 11.53 -0.83 20.17
CA VAL A 10 10.52 -1.14 21.18
C VAL A 10 9.12 -1.24 20.57
N ASP A 11 8.73 -0.30 19.70
CA ASP A 11 7.41 -0.32 19.07
C ASP A 11 7.16 -1.55 18.20
N GLN A 12 8.18 -1.98 17.45
CA GLN A 12 8.14 -3.18 16.64
C GLN A 12 8.06 -4.43 17.52
N LEU A 13 8.82 -4.49 18.61
CA LEU A 13 8.79 -5.59 19.57
C LEU A 13 7.45 -5.67 20.30
N SER A 14 6.87 -4.54 20.69
CA SER A 14 5.54 -4.47 21.30
C SER A 14 4.46 -5.03 20.37
N MET A 15 4.46 -4.64 19.10
CA MET A 15 3.50 -5.17 18.12
C MET A 15 3.64 -6.69 17.93
N LEU A 16 4.87 -7.20 17.89
CA LEU A 16 5.12 -8.65 17.81
C LEU A 16 4.68 -9.38 19.07
N GLY A 17 4.89 -8.79 20.24
CA GLY A 17 4.42 -9.29 21.53
C GLY A 17 2.90 -9.39 21.57
N GLU A 18 2.20 -8.32 21.21
CA GLU A 18 0.73 -8.29 21.08
C GLU A 18 0.23 -9.34 20.07
N LYS A 19 0.96 -9.55 18.97
CA LYS A 19 0.60 -10.55 17.98
C LYS A 19 0.71 -11.99 18.50
N LEU A 20 1.68 -12.26 19.38
CA LEU A 20 1.93 -13.58 19.97
C LEU A 20 1.05 -13.88 21.20
N LEU A 21 0.86 -12.89 22.06
CA LEU A 21 0.26 -13.05 23.39
C LEU A 21 -1.10 -12.37 23.52
N GLY A 22 -1.52 -11.62 22.50
CA GLY A 22 -2.75 -10.82 22.52
C GLY A 22 -2.57 -9.46 23.22
N PRO A 23 -3.66 -8.72 23.43
CA PRO A 23 -3.62 -7.35 23.95
C PRO A 23 -3.07 -7.22 25.38
N ASN A 24 -2.97 -8.32 26.13
CA ASN A 24 -2.42 -8.36 27.48
C ASN A 24 -0.94 -8.79 27.50
N ALA A 25 -0.23 -8.63 26.37
CA ALA A 25 1.19 -8.94 26.28
C ALA A 25 2.01 -8.09 27.27
N GLY A 26 2.48 -8.74 28.34
CA GLY A 26 3.40 -8.15 29.31
C GLY A 26 4.85 -8.59 29.04
N PRO A 27 5.85 -7.88 29.63
CA PRO A 27 7.26 -8.23 29.49
C PRO A 27 7.59 -9.64 30.03
N ASP A 28 6.83 -10.14 31.01
CA ASP A 28 7.01 -11.46 31.62
C ASP A 28 6.14 -12.55 30.99
N GLY A 29 5.50 -12.26 29.85
CA GLY A 29 4.63 -13.20 29.15
C GLY A 29 5.39 -14.42 28.65
N LEU A 30 5.03 -15.61 29.12
CA LEU A 30 5.61 -16.86 28.64
C LEU A 30 5.06 -17.19 27.24
N ILE A 31 5.98 -17.49 26.30
CA ILE A 31 5.63 -17.92 24.94
C ILE A 31 5.86 -19.43 24.83
N PRO A 32 4.80 -20.26 24.79
CA PRO A 32 4.95 -21.69 24.51
C PRO A 32 5.64 -21.93 23.18
N TRP A 33 6.51 -22.96 23.10
CA TRP A 33 7.14 -23.36 21.84
C TRP A 33 6.11 -23.65 20.74
N THR A 34 4.98 -24.24 21.11
CA THR A 34 3.89 -24.52 20.18
C THR A 34 3.32 -23.23 19.58
N ARG A 35 3.06 -22.20 20.41
CA ARG A 35 2.62 -20.87 19.96
C ARG A 35 3.62 -20.21 19.03
N PHE A 36 4.92 -20.37 19.28
CA PHE A 36 5.97 -19.74 18.47
C PHE A 36 6.14 -20.40 17.09
N CYS A 37 6.15 -21.74 17.03
CA CYS A 37 6.59 -22.46 15.83
C CYS A 37 5.58 -23.44 15.21
N LYS A 38 4.50 -23.81 15.90
CA LYS A 38 3.60 -24.91 15.47
C LYS A 38 2.16 -24.47 15.26
N GLU A 39 1.64 -23.68 16.19
CA GLU A 39 0.27 -23.21 16.16
C GLU A 39 0.11 -22.05 15.19
N ASN A 40 -1.06 -22.00 14.59
CA ASN A 40 -1.50 -20.94 13.70
C ASN A 40 -1.76 -19.63 14.47
N ILE A 41 -1.28 -18.50 13.94
CA ILE A 41 -1.48 -17.18 14.56
C ILE A 41 -2.89 -16.66 14.26
N ASN A 42 -3.64 -16.18 15.26
CA ASN A 42 -4.82 -15.29 15.11
C ASN A 42 -5.66 -15.55 13.83
N ASP A 43 -6.20 -16.76 13.71
CA ASP A 43 -7.04 -17.23 12.58
C ASP A 43 -6.36 -17.26 11.20
N LYS A 44 -5.02 -17.32 11.15
CA LYS A 44 -4.21 -17.50 9.94
C LYS A 44 -3.77 -18.95 9.77
N ASN A 45 -3.54 -19.36 8.53
CA ASN A 45 -3.16 -20.75 8.23
C ASN A 45 -1.63 -20.98 8.28
N PHE A 46 -0.91 -20.26 9.15
CA PHE A 46 0.54 -20.41 9.29
C PHE A 46 1.06 -20.04 10.71
N PRO A 47 2.19 -20.63 11.16
CA PRO A 47 2.83 -20.30 12.42
C PRO A 47 3.56 -18.96 12.44
N PHE A 48 3.76 -18.41 13.65
CA PHE A 48 4.47 -17.15 13.87
C PHE A 48 5.89 -17.15 13.32
N TRP A 49 6.68 -18.18 13.65
CA TRP A 49 8.05 -18.25 13.20
C TRP A 49 8.19 -18.26 11.67
N LEU A 50 7.35 -19.02 10.96
CA LEU A 50 7.41 -19.08 9.49
C LEU A 50 7.09 -17.73 8.83
N TRP A 51 6.18 -16.96 9.43
CA TRP A 51 5.89 -15.60 8.99
C TRP A 51 7.08 -14.66 9.20
N ILE A 52 7.72 -14.69 10.37
CA ILE A 52 8.93 -13.91 10.65
C ILE A 52 10.08 -14.31 9.72
N GLU A 53 10.30 -15.60 9.54
CA GLU A 53 11.34 -16.13 8.66
C GLU A 53 11.15 -15.63 7.23
N SER A 54 9.91 -15.64 6.73
CA SER A 54 9.60 -15.14 5.39
C SER A 54 9.81 -13.62 5.25
N ILE A 55 9.49 -12.84 6.29
CA ILE A 55 9.82 -11.40 6.32
C ILE A 55 11.34 -11.18 6.34
N LEU A 56 12.08 -11.96 7.14
CA LEU A 56 13.55 -11.86 7.18
C LEU A 56 14.17 -12.19 5.82
N GLU A 57 13.64 -13.20 5.11
CA GLU A 57 14.06 -13.52 3.75
C GLU A 57 13.76 -12.36 2.79
N LEU A 58 12.55 -11.79 2.86
CA LEU A 58 12.14 -10.65 2.06
C LEU A 58 13.07 -9.44 2.26
N ILE A 59 13.40 -9.12 3.53
CA ILE A 59 14.34 -8.04 3.86
C ILE A 59 15.70 -8.32 3.25
N LYS A 60 16.27 -9.50 3.52
CA LYS A 60 17.61 -9.88 3.06
C LYS A 60 17.75 -9.80 1.53
N LYS A 61 16.71 -10.21 0.80
CA LYS A 61 16.78 -10.28 -0.67
C LYS A 61 16.41 -8.99 -1.37
N HIS A 62 15.42 -8.24 -0.88
CA HIS A 62 14.82 -7.14 -1.64
C HIS A 62 14.82 -5.79 -0.93
N LEU A 63 14.92 -5.73 0.40
CA LEU A 63 14.65 -4.50 1.16
C LEU A 63 15.80 -4.11 2.10
N LEU A 64 16.96 -4.76 2.03
CA LEU A 64 18.03 -4.63 3.02
C LEU A 64 18.48 -3.18 3.22
N SER A 65 18.72 -2.46 2.13
CA SER A 65 19.15 -1.06 2.18
C SER A 65 18.07 -0.15 2.77
N LEU A 66 16.80 -0.35 2.40
CA LEU A 66 15.67 0.40 2.94
C LEU A 66 15.42 0.13 4.42
N TRP A 67 15.63 -1.13 4.84
CA TRP A 67 15.50 -1.53 6.23
C TRP A 67 16.57 -0.85 7.08
N ASN A 68 17.83 -0.94 6.67
CA ASN A 68 18.97 -0.37 7.40
C ASN A 68 18.90 1.15 7.52
N ASP A 69 18.44 1.83 6.47
CA ASP A 69 18.33 3.30 6.45
C ASP A 69 17.05 3.81 7.13
N GLY A 70 16.28 2.91 7.76
CA GLY A 70 15.12 3.29 8.56
C GLY A 70 13.88 3.68 7.76
N CYS A 71 13.86 3.46 6.44
CA CYS A 71 12.72 3.81 5.60
C CYS A 71 11.48 2.96 5.90
N ILE A 72 11.68 1.76 6.45
CA ILE A 72 10.63 0.79 6.74
C ILE A 72 10.30 0.79 8.24
N VAL A 73 9.04 1.10 8.57
CA VAL A 73 8.50 0.94 9.93
C VAL A 73 8.30 -0.54 10.23
N GLY A 74 7.83 -1.33 9.26
CA GLY A 74 7.87 -2.79 9.32
C GLY A 74 6.77 -3.39 10.18
N PHE A 75 7.05 -3.64 11.46
CA PHE A 75 6.10 -4.27 12.38
C PHE A 75 5.24 -3.21 13.08
N ILE A 76 4.04 -3.00 12.56
CA ILE A 76 3.05 -2.06 13.08
C ILE A 76 1.65 -2.57 12.73
N SER A 77 0.71 -2.49 13.67
CA SER A 77 -0.69 -2.88 13.45
C SER A 77 -1.39 -1.86 12.54
N LYS A 78 -2.47 -2.29 11.88
CA LYS A 78 -3.28 -1.39 11.03
C LYS A 78 -3.84 -0.21 11.82
N GLU A 79 -4.23 -0.45 13.07
CA GLU A 79 -4.79 0.56 13.97
C GLU A 79 -3.73 1.61 14.31
N ARG A 80 -2.53 1.18 14.67
CA ARG A 80 -1.43 2.08 15.02
C ARG A 80 -0.90 2.83 13.80
N GLU A 81 -0.80 2.18 12.65
CA GLU A 81 -0.45 2.81 11.38
C GLU A 81 -1.41 3.97 11.05
N ARG A 82 -2.72 3.73 11.12
CA ARG A 82 -3.73 4.77 10.91
C ARG A 82 -3.62 5.92 11.91
N ALA A 83 -3.36 5.60 13.18
CA ALA A 83 -3.14 6.62 14.21
C ALA A 83 -1.93 7.51 13.90
N LEU A 84 -0.82 6.93 13.44
CA LEU A 84 0.38 7.71 13.07
C LEU A 84 0.15 8.60 11.85
N LEU A 85 -0.65 8.12 10.88
CA LEU A 85 -0.93 8.85 9.65
C LEU A 85 -2.05 9.89 9.78
N LYS A 86 -2.94 9.78 10.78
CA LYS A 86 -4.15 10.61 10.95
C LYS A 86 -3.85 12.12 10.88
N ASP A 87 -2.81 12.54 11.59
CA ASP A 87 -2.45 13.96 11.73
C ASP A 87 -1.35 14.40 10.76
N GLN A 88 -0.99 13.55 9.80
CA GLN A 88 0.01 13.88 8.78
C GLN A 88 -0.61 14.61 7.59
N GLN A 89 0.23 15.32 6.85
CA GLN A 89 -0.18 15.97 5.61
C GLN A 89 -0.59 14.95 4.53
N PRO A 90 -1.53 15.31 3.62
CA PRO A 90 -1.93 14.45 2.53
C PRO A 90 -0.76 13.98 1.66
N GLY A 91 -0.76 12.70 1.32
CA GLY A 91 0.31 12.04 0.58
C GLY A 91 1.47 11.56 1.47
N THR A 92 1.39 11.73 2.79
CA THR A 92 2.28 11.03 3.72
C THR A 92 1.95 9.54 3.73
N PHE A 93 2.97 8.71 3.59
CA PHE A 93 2.84 7.25 3.54
C PHE A 93 3.81 6.55 4.49
N LEU A 94 3.46 5.32 4.85
CA LEU A 94 4.21 4.45 5.74
C LEU A 94 4.38 3.06 5.12
N LEU A 95 5.55 2.45 5.34
CA LEU A 95 5.87 1.10 4.86
C LEU A 95 5.78 0.08 6.00
N ARG A 96 5.00 -0.99 5.81
CA ARG A 96 4.87 -2.08 6.80
C ARG A 96 4.85 -3.47 6.18
N PHE A 97 5.15 -4.47 6.98
CA PHE A 97 5.00 -5.86 6.57
C PHE A 97 3.55 -6.32 6.67
N SER A 98 3.15 -7.18 5.74
CA SER A 98 1.82 -7.79 5.76
C SER A 98 1.72 -8.80 6.90
N GLU A 99 0.71 -8.62 7.73
CA GLU A 99 0.38 -9.51 8.84
C GLU A 99 -0.34 -10.80 8.42
N SER A 100 -0.82 -10.87 7.17
CA SER A 100 -1.68 -11.93 6.66
C SER A 100 -1.06 -12.73 5.52
N CYS A 101 0.15 -12.38 5.07
CA CYS A 101 0.84 -13.07 3.99
C CYS A 101 1.85 -14.09 4.56
N ARG A 102 1.59 -15.39 4.35
CA ARG A 102 2.49 -16.47 4.77
C ARG A 102 3.89 -16.31 4.18
N GLU A 103 3.99 -15.86 2.94
CA GLU A 103 5.24 -15.80 2.17
C GLU A 103 6.07 -14.54 2.44
N GLY A 104 5.63 -13.69 3.38
CA GLY A 104 6.23 -12.39 3.62
C GLY A 104 5.89 -11.42 2.49
N ALA A 105 5.37 -10.26 2.86
CA ALA A 105 5.08 -9.20 1.90
C ALA A 105 5.23 -7.83 2.55
N ILE A 106 5.50 -6.82 1.73
CA ILE A 106 5.54 -5.41 2.13
C ILE A 106 4.37 -4.68 1.47
N THR A 107 3.75 -3.78 2.21
CA THR A 107 2.70 -2.89 1.71
C THR A 107 3.00 -1.47 2.21
N PHE A 108 2.29 -0.51 1.63
CA PHE A 108 2.30 0.86 2.09
C PHE A 108 0.87 1.39 2.22
N THR A 109 0.71 2.29 3.18
CA THR A 109 -0.54 3.00 3.42
C THR A 109 -0.26 4.49 3.33
N TRP A 110 -1.13 5.26 2.67
CA TRP A 110 -1.05 6.71 2.62
C TRP A 110 -2.33 7.37 3.11
N VAL A 111 -2.19 8.58 3.63
CA VAL A 111 -3.31 9.42 4.06
C VAL A 111 -3.68 10.42 2.98
N GLU A 112 -4.98 10.59 2.77
CA GLU A 112 -5.58 11.61 1.93
C GLU A 112 -6.61 12.39 2.76
N ARG A 113 -6.80 13.68 2.45
CA ARG A 113 -7.84 14.49 3.08
C ARG A 113 -8.69 15.12 2.01
N SER A 114 -10.00 15.10 2.23
CA SER A 114 -10.93 15.87 1.41
C SER A 114 -10.67 17.37 1.56
N GLN A 115 -10.85 18.11 0.47
CA GLN A 115 -10.69 19.57 0.43
C GLN A 115 -11.62 20.29 1.42
N ASN A 116 -12.71 19.64 1.82
CA ASN A 116 -13.74 20.18 2.71
C ASN A 116 -13.41 20.02 4.21
N GLY A 117 -12.20 19.57 4.57
CA GLY A 117 -11.77 19.45 5.98
C GLY A 117 -12.39 18.27 6.74
N GLY A 118 -12.85 17.23 6.03
CA GLY A 118 -13.41 16.01 6.61
C GLY A 118 -12.38 15.06 7.22
N GLU A 119 -12.85 13.93 7.75
CA GLU A 119 -12.00 12.86 8.29
C GLU A 119 -11.00 12.34 7.23
N PRO A 120 -9.76 11.98 7.63
CA PRO A 120 -8.76 11.47 6.72
C PRO A 120 -9.15 10.09 6.18
N TYR A 121 -8.89 9.88 4.89
CA TYR A 121 -9.00 8.58 4.22
C TYR A 121 -7.64 7.90 4.21
N PHE A 122 -7.64 6.59 4.47
CA PHE A 122 -6.43 5.78 4.44
C PHE A 122 -6.55 4.73 3.36
N HIS A 123 -5.62 4.77 2.42
CA HIS A 123 -5.55 3.82 1.32
C HIS A 123 -4.34 2.93 1.52
N ALA A 124 -4.51 1.63 1.31
CA ALA A 124 -3.44 0.65 1.41
C ALA A 124 -3.43 -0.22 0.16
N VAL A 125 -2.24 -0.48 -0.39
CA VAL A 125 -2.10 -1.36 -1.54
C VAL A 125 -2.08 -2.83 -1.16
N GLU A 126 -2.42 -3.69 -2.11
CA GLU A 126 -2.17 -5.12 -1.96
C GLU A 126 -0.67 -5.37 -1.67
N PRO A 127 -0.34 -6.25 -0.70
CA PRO A 127 1.05 -6.48 -0.34
C PRO A 127 1.88 -7.12 -1.46
N TYR A 128 3.07 -6.58 -1.70
CA TYR A 128 4.06 -7.10 -2.63
C TYR A 128 4.89 -8.21 -1.99
N THR A 129 4.87 -9.38 -2.61
CA THR A 129 5.70 -10.53 -2.22
C THR A 129 7.02 -10.53 -2.98
N LYS A 130 7.90 -11.48 -2.67
CA LYS A 130 9.12 -11.72 -3.44
C LYS A 130 8.88 -11.87 -4.95
N LYS A 131 7.69 -12.33 -5.37
CA LYS A 131 7.34 -12.51 -6.79
C LYS A 131 7.32 -11.16 -7.51
N GLU A 132 6.60 -10.19 -6.96
CA GLU A 132 6.51 -8.84 -7.53
C GLU A 132 7.85 -8.11 -7.39
N LEU A 133 8.49 -8.21 -6.22
CA LEU A 133 9.78 -7.55 -5.94
C LEU A 133 10.97 -8.10 -6.75
N SER A 134 10.81 -9.26 -7.39
CA SER A 134 11.80 -9.82 -8.33
C SER A 134 11.67 -9.20 -9.72
N ALA A 135 10.49 -8.70 -10.09
CA ALA A 135 10.24 -8.06 -11.38
C ALA A 135 10.56 -6.56 -11.35
N VAL A 136 10.21 -5.88 -10.25
CA VAL A 136 10.42 -4.43 -10.07
C VAL A 136 10.92 -4.17 -8.66
N THR A 137 11.93 -3.32 -8.52
CA THR A 137 12.46 -2.97 -7.19
C THR A 137 11.42 -2.20 -6.39
N PHE A 138 11.38 -2.38 -5.08
CA PHE A 138 10.43 -1.65 -4.23
C PHE A 138 10.57 -0.12 -4.32
N PRO A 139 11.78 0.48 -4.38
CA PRO A 139 11.93 1.92 -4.64
C PRO A 139 11.30 2.38 -5.95
N ASP A 140 11.47 1.60 -7.04
CA ASP A 140 10.88 1.95 -8.34
C ASP A 140 9.35 1.81 -8.33
N ILE A 141 8.80 0.85 -7.57
CA ILE A 141 7.36 0.75 -7.31
C ILE A 141 6.87 2.05 -6.65
N ILE A 142 7.52 2.52 -5.58
CA ILE A 142 7.15 3.76 -4.87
C ILE A 142 7.27 5.00 -5.79
N ARG A 143 8.33 5.06 -6.60
CA ARG A 143 8.58 6.16 -7.55
C ARG A 143 7.46 6.26 -8.60
N ASN A 144 7.11 5.11 -9.18
CA ASN A 144 6.24 5.03 -10.34
C ASN A 144 4.80 4.63 -9.99
N TYR A 145 4.46 4.52 -8.71
CA TYR A 145 3.10 4.22 -8.29
C TYR A 145 2.12 5.28 -8.77
N LYS A 146 1.00 4.85 -9.34
CA LYS A 146 -0.04 5.73 -9.85
C LYS A 146 -1.41 5.28 -9.39
N VAL A 147 -2.29 6.25 -9.16
CA VAL A 147 -3.72 6.03 -8.94
C VAL A 147 -4.48 6.69 -10.09
N MET A 148 -5.41 5.95 -10.69
CA MET A 148 -6.26 6.49 -11.75
C MET A 148 -7.34 7.38 -11.13
N ALA A 149 -7.22 8.70 -11.32
CA ALA A 149 -8.20 9.68 -10.85
C ALA A 149 -9.41 9.81 -11.79
N ALA A 150 -10.50 10.43 -11.33
CA ALA A 150 -11.75 10.63 -12.08
C ALA A 150 -11.53 11.29 -13.46
N GLU A 151 -10.48 12.11 -13.60
CA GLU A 151 -10.15 12.83 -14.83
C GLU A 151 -9.23 12.04 -15.78
N ASN A 152 -9.02 10.74 -15.55
CA ASN A 152 -8.12 9.86 -16.32
C ASN A 152 -6.64 10.30 -16.33
N ILE A 153 -6.21 11.18 -15.41
CA ILE A 153 -4.81 11.57 -15.26
C ILE A 153 -4.20 10.74 -14.11
N PRO A 154 -3.19 9.87 -14.38
CA PRO A 154 -2.55 9.08 -13.34
C PRO A 154 -1.63 9.93 -12.47
N GLU A 155 -1.99 10.11 -11.20
CA GLU A 155 -1.20 10.85 -10.22
C GLU A 155 -0.47 9.91 -9.25
N ASN A 156 0.71 10.32 -8.77
CA ASN A 156 1.40 9.59 -7.71
C ASN A 156 0.94 10.19 -6.36
N PRO A 157 0.16 9.47 -5.55
CA PRO A 157 -0.32 9.99 -4.27
C PRO A 157 0.78 10.07 -3.21
N LEU A 158 1.92 9.40 -3.42
CA LEU A 158 3.01 9.29 -2.46
C LEU A 158 3.94 10.50 -2.59
N LYS A 159 3.97 11.32 -1.53
CA LYS A 159 4.75 12.57 -1.48
C LYS A 159 5.78 12.56 -0.36
N TYR A 160 5.39 12.09 0.83
CA TYR A 160 6.24 12.14 2.01
C TYR A 160 6.31 10.78 2.70
N LEU A 161 7.50 10.29 2.97
CA LEU A 161 7.68 9.17 3.87
C LEU A 161 7.49 9.65 5.32
N TYR A 162 6.68 8.92 6.10
CA TYR A 162 6.47 9.21 7.51
C TYR A 162 7.82 9.32 8.27
N PRO A 163 8.00 10.31 9.16
CA PRO A 163 6.99 11.29 9.58
C PRO A 163 6.86 12.51 8.66
N ASN A 164 7.92 12.97 7.99
CA ASN A 164 7.87 14.14 7.12
C ASN A 164 9.14 14.24 6.24
N ILE A 165 9.48 13.16 5.54
CA ILE A 165 10.66 13.10 4.69
C ILE A 165 10.18 13.11 3.24
N ASP A 166 10.68 14.03 2.43
CA ASP A 166 10.36 14.04 0.99
C ASP A 166 10.67 12.67 0.36
N LYS A 167 9.76 12.17 -0.49
CA LYS A 167 9.88 10.84 -1.11
C LYS A 167 11.19 10.70 -1.88
N ASP A 168 11.56 11.67 -2.70
CA ASP A 168 12.76 11.56 -3.54
C ASP A 168 14.02 11.76 -2.69
N HIS A 169 13.94 12.49 -1.58
CA HIS A 169 15.00 12.51 -0.56
C HIS A 169 15.20 11.14 0.10
N ALA A 170 14.12 10.45 0.46
CA ALA A 170 14.17 9.14 1.11
C ALA A 170 14.62 8.02 0.17
N PHE A 171 14.09 7.98 -1.05
CA PHE A 171 14.24 6.84 -1.97
C PHE A 171 15.12 7.11 -3.18
N GLY A 172 15.45 8.37 -3.49
CA GLY A 172 16.11 8.78 -4.73
C GLY A 172 17.42 8.04 -5.02
N LYS A 173 18.19 7.75 -3.98
CA LYS A 173 19.46 7.01 -4.09
C LYS A 173 19.31 5.54 -4.47
N TYR A 174 18.12 4.97 -4.39
CA TYR A 174 17.83 3.58 -4.75
C TYR A 174 17.07 3.43 -6.06
N TYR A 175 16.67 4.52 -6.70
CA TYR A 175 15.98 4.45 -7.98
C TYR A 175 16.88 3.84 -9.04
N SER A 176 16.33 2.93 -9.82
CA SER A 176 17.03 2.38 -10.98
C SER A 176 17.35 3.53 -11.93
N ARG A 177 18.64 3.68 -12.25
CA ARG A 177 19.05 4.58 -13.31
C ARG A 177 18.54 4.01 -14.64
N PRO A 178 18.09 4.86 -15.57
CA PRO A 178 17.90 4.44 -16.95
C PRO A 178 19.19 3.74 -17.40
N LYS A 179 19.12 2.45 -17.77
CA LYS A 179 20.21 1.85 -18.54
C LYS A 179 20.31 2.67 -19.82
N GLU A 180 21.33 3.52 -19.92
CA GLU A 180 21.76 4.07 -21.21
C GLU A 180 22.08 2.85 -22.08
N ALA A 181 21.41 2.74 -23.23
CA ALA A 181 21.79 1.74 -24.21
C ALA A 181 23.25 2.03 -24.59
N PRO A 182 24.10 1.00 -24.81
CA PRO A 182 25.40 1.24 -25.42
C PRO A 182 25.16 2.04 -26.70
N GLU A 183 25.83 3.18 -26.86
CA GLU A 183 25.74 3.91 -28.12
C GLU A 183 26.05 2.93 -29.24
N PRO A 184 25.18 2.82 -30.26
CA PRO A 184 25.47 1.95 -31.38
C PRO A 184 26.76 2.46 -32.01
N MET A 185 27.81 1.65 -31.99
CA MET A 185 28.99 1.88 -32.83
C MET A 185 28.47 2.13 -34.24
N GLU A 186 28.76 3.30 -34.81
CA GLU A 186 28.31 3.70 -36.13
C GLU A 186 28.76 2.66 -37.16
N LEU A 187 27.83 1.78 -37.54
CA LEU A 187 27.94 0.92 -38.70
C LEU A 187 26.84 1.35 -39.65
N ASP A 188 27.26 1.92 -40.78
CA ASP A 188 26.43 2.31 -41.92
C ASP A 188 25.49 1.13 -42.30
N GLY A 189 24.24 1.21 -41.87
CA GLY A 189 23.20 0.20 -42.09
C GLY A 189 21.81 0.80 -41.89
N PRO A 190 20.75 0.20 -42.46
CA PRO A 190 19.44 0.85 -42.56
C PRO A 190 18.89 1.19 -41.18
N LYS A 191 18.64 2.48 -40.94
CA LYS A 191 18.04 3.00 -39.71
C LYS A 191 16.65 2.39 -39.51
N GLY A 192 16.50 1.43 -38.60
CA GLY A 192 15.16 1.02 -38.21
C GLY A 192 15.07 -0.30 -37.46
N THR A 193 15.46 -0.33 -36.19
CA THR A 193 14.86 -1.22 -35.16
C THR A 193 15.06 -0.62 -33.76
N GLY A 194 14.60 0.61 -33.53
CA GLY A 194 14.55 1.17 -32.19
C GLY A 194 13.40 0.56 -31.39
N TYR A 195 13.68 -0.38 -30.49
CA TYR A 195 12.68 -0.86 -29.54
C TYR A 195 12.24 0.27 -28.61
N ILE A 196 10.93 0.43 -28.40
CA ILE A 196 10.42 1.39 -27.42
C ILE A 196 10.74 0.86 -26.03
N LYS A 197 11.48 1.65 -25.25
CA LYS A 197 11.78 1.33 -23.85
C LYS A 197 10.50 1.36 -23.03
N THR A 198 10.21 0.29 -22.30
CA THR A 198 9.07 0.18 -21.41
C THR A 198 9.54 0.00 -19.96
N GLU A 199 8.73 0.47 -19.02
CA GLU A 199 8.94 0.28 -17.58
C GLU A 199 7.65 -0.25 -16.95
N LEU A 200 7.77 -1.22 -16.04
CA LEU A 200 6.63 -1.74 -15.30
C LEU A 200 6.27 -0.75 -14.19
N ILE A 201 4.97 -0.43 -14.08
CA ILE A 201 4.44 0.48 -13.07
C ILE A 201 3.32 -0.23 -12.30
N SER A 202 3.21 0.08 -11.01
CA SER A 202 2.07 -0.35 -10.20
C SER A 202 0.98 0.71 -10.27
N VAL A 203 -0.24 0.29 -10.60
CA VAL A 203 -1.40 1.18 -10.72
C VAL A 203 -2.54 0.63 -9.88
N SER A 204 -3.24 1.48 -9.15
CA SER A 204 -4.53 1.15 -8.53
C SER A 204 -5.67 1.92 -9.18
N GLU A 205 -6.75 1.22 -9.45
CA GLU A 205 -8.01 1.79 -9.93
C GLU A 205 -8.84 2.26 -8.74
N VAL A 206 -9.34 3.50 -8.80
CA VAL A 206 -10.31 3.98 -7.81
C VAL A 206 -11.68 3.43 -8.20
N HIS A 207 -12.34 2.74 -7.28
CA HIS A 207 -13.68 2.19 -7.54
C HIS A 207 -14.66 3.33 -7.91
N PRO A 208 -15.51 3.18 -8.95
CA PRO A 208 -16.40 4.24 -9.42
C PRO A 208 -17.29 4.88 -8.34
N SER A 209 -17.64 4.13 -7.29
CA SER A 209 -18.42 4.63 -6.16
C SER A 209 -17.69 5.67 -5.29
N LEU A 210 -16.36 5.73 -5.33
CA LEU A 210 -15.56 6.77 -4.67
C LEU A 210 -15.34 8.00 -5.57
N LEU A 211 -15.56 7.86 -6.88
CA LEU A 211 -15.55 8.96 -7.85
C LEU A 211 -16.88 9.72 -7.89
N GLN A 212 -17.95 9.12 -7.39
CA GLN A 212 -19.20 9.80 -7.11
C GLN A 212 -19.09 10.59 -5.80
N THR A 213 -18.22 11.60 -5.76
CA THR A 213 -18.48 12.73 -4.87
C THR A 213 -19.84 13.30 -5.26
N THR A 214 -20.80 13.24 -4.34
CA THR A 214 -22.09 13.93 -4.42
C THR A 214 -21.95 15.43 -4.68
N ASP A 215 -20.74 15.96 -4.59
CA ASP A 215 -20.35 17.34 -4.89
C ASP A 215 -20.67 17.78 -6.34
N ASN A 216 -20.86 16.84 -7.27
CA ASN A 216 -21.27 17.13 -8.66
C ASN A 216 -22.75 16.82 -8.95
N LEU A 217 -23.56 16.42 -7.96
CA LEU A 217 -25.00 16.31 -8.14
C LEU A 217 -25.59 17.72 -8.02
N LEU A 218 -25.84 18.34 -9.18
CA LEU A 218 -26.76 19.48 -9.23
C LEU A 218 -28.10 19.03 -8.60
N PRO A 219 -28.74 19.85 -7.75
CA PRO A 219 -30.08 19.53 -7.28
C PRO A 219 -30.97 19.38 -8.51
N MET A 220 -31.66 18.24 -8.63
CA MET A 220 -32.63 18.01 -9.71
C MET A 220 -33.57 19.20 -9.79
N SER A 221 -33.81 19.68 -11.01
CA SER A 221 -34.83 20.68 -11.24
C SER A 221 -36.21 20.12 -10.83
N PRO A 222 -37.17 20.97 -10.45
CA PRO A 222 -38.53 20.52 -10.11
C PRO A 222 -39.18 19.70 -11.24
N GLU A 223 -38.82 19.99 -12.49
CA GLU A 223 -39.32 19.32 -13.69
C GLU A 223 -38.78 17.90 -13.81
N GLU A 224 -37.48 17.70 -13.56
CA GLU A 224 -36.84 16.38 -13.53
C GLU A 224 -37.36 15.52 -12.38
N PHE A 225 -37.60 16.13 -11.21
CA PHE A 225 -38.18 15.42 -10.07
C PHE A 225 -39.60 14.90 -10.36
N ASP A 226 -40.42 15.70 -11.04
CA ASP A 226 -41.80 15.36 -11.39
C ASP A 226 -41.87 14.28 -12.49
N GLU A 227 -40.86 14.22 -13.36
CA GLU A 227 -40.70 13.18 -14.37
C GLU A 227 -40.23 11.85 -13.75
N VAL A 228 -39.24 11.88 -12.84
CA VAL A 228 -38.79 10.69 -12.10
C VAL A 228 -39.92 10.16 -11.20
N SER A 229 -40.67 11.04 -10.55
CA SER A 229 -41.82 10.65 -9.72
C SER A 229 -42.92 9.95 -10.53
N ARG A 230 -43.14 10.36 -11.79
CA ARG A 230 -44.06 9.68 -12.71
C ARG A 230 -43.57 8.31 -13.15
N ILE A 231 -42.26 8.16 -13.36
CA ILE A 231 -41.63 6.90 -13.77
C ILE A 231 -41.61 5.89 -12.61
N VAL A 232 -41.32 6.34 -11.38
CA VAL A 232 -41.28 5.45 -10.19
C VAL A 232 -42.68 5.13 -9.69
N GLY A 233 -43.62 6.09 -9.76
CA GLY A 233 -45.01 5.90 -9.35
C GLY A 233 -45.80 4.92 -10.22
N THR A 234 -45.26 4.48 -11.36
CA THR A 234 -45.90 3.47 -12.23
C THR A 234 -45.43 2.04 -11.96
N VAL A 235 -44.40 1.81 -11.13
CA VAL A 235 -43.82 0.46 -10.92
C VAL A 235 -44.14 -0.19 -9.57
N GLU A 236 -44.83 0.49 -8.65
CA GLU A 236 -45.28 -0.10 -7.38
C GLU A 236 -46.77 0.08 -7.18
N PHE A 237 -47.61 -0.77 -7.79
CA PHE A 237 -48.94 -1.11 -7.22
C PHE A 237 -49.60 -2.36 -7.82
N ASP A 238 -48.85 -3.33 -8.37
CA ASP A 238 -49.48 -4.55 -8.95
C ASP A 238 -48.80 -5.87 -8.52
N SER A 239 -48.12 -5.90 -7.38
CA SER A 239 -47.58 -7.15 -6.79
C SER A 239 -47.87 -7.34 -5.31
N MET A 240 -48.91 -6.69 -4.78
CA MET A 240 -49.33 -6.87 -3.38
C MET A 240 -50.82 -7.20 -3.20
N MET A 241 -51.47 -7.68 -4.26
CA MET A 241 -52.84 -8.20 -4.22
C MET A 241 -52.99 -9.33 -5.25
N ASN A 242 -52.47 -10.53 -4.95
CA ASN A 242 -53.09 -11.80 -5.37
C ASN A 242 -52.37 -13.01 -4.75
N VAL A 243 -53.07 -13.57 -3.74
CA VAL A 243 -53.09 -14.96 -3.21
C VAL A 243 -51.82 -15.53 -2.59
#